data_AF-A0A8I0VK58-F1
#
_entry.id   AF-A0A8I0VK58-F1
#
_cell.length_a   1.000
_cell.length_b   1.000
_cell.length_c   1.000
_cell.angle_alpha   90.00
_cell.angle_beta   90.00
_cell.angle_gamma   90.00
#
_symmetry.space_group_name_H-M   'P 1'
#
loop_
_entity.id
_entity.type
_entity.pdbx_description
1 polymer ?
#
loop_
_entity_poly.entity_id
_entity_poly.type
_entity_poly.pdbx_seq_one_letter_code
_entity_poly.pdbx_strand_id
1 'polypeptide(L)'
;MIHVSNCRNYKLDQSWKTHRKAVKLQGLSPASANLLLFYAVECGLKSLLLKKHLWTTCPTDRGNLLRSHDLAKIFMGTEPSKAEVEKAAPPSPLHLKWGSEKVPHIKIGDVHSVWRYGLPIDRDDEKKVIAWLQKVNQYIALKRIQP
;
A
#
# COMPACT_ATOMS: atom_id res chain seq x y z
N MET A 1 12.96 -5.50 7.23
CA MET A 1 12.04 -6.20 6.31
C MET A 1 11.37 -7.30 7.14
N ILE A 2 10.07 -7.18 7.44
CA ILE A 2 9.38 -8.22 8.21
C ILE A 2 9.27 -9.44 7.30
N HIS A 3 10.16 -10.41 7.45
CA HIS A 3 9.95 -11.73 6.85
C HIS A 3 8.60 -12.23 7.38
N VAL A 4 7.69 -12.51 6.45
CA VAL A 4 6.28 -12.87 6.67
C VAL A 4 6.15 -14.28 7.27
N SER A 5 7.12 -14.75 8.05
CA SER A 5 7.06 -16.03 8.76
C SER A 5 6.10 -16.00 9.96
N ASN A 6 5.70 -14.81 10.44
CA ASN A 6 4.79 -14.64 11.58
C ASN A 6 3.73 -13.53 11.36
N CYS A 7 3.13 -13.53 10.18
CA CYS A 7 2.09 -12.60 9.76
C CYS A 7 0.75 -12.98 10.42
N ARG A 8 0.33 -12.18 11.42
CA ARG A 8 -0.93 -12.34 12.18
C ARG A 8 -1.81 -11.13 11.95
N ASN A 9 -3.14 -11.33 11.90
CA ASN A 9 -4.09 -10.25 11.62
C ASN A 9 -3.88 -9.05 12.58
N TYR A 10 -3.85 -9.29 13.89
CA TYR A 10 -3.68 -8.23 14.88
C TYR A 10 -2.36 -7.45 14.70
N LYS A 11 -1.27 -8.11 14.28
CA LYS A 11 0.01 -7.45 14.03
C LYS A 11 -0.07 -6.53 12.82
N LEU A 12 -0.70 -7.00 11.73
CA LEU A 12 -0.91 -6.18 10.53
C LEU A 12 -1.82 -4.97 10.82
N ASP A 13 -2.87 -5.16 11.61
CA ASP A 13 -3.75 -4.08 12.03
C ASP A 13 -3.00 -3.03 12.88
N GLN A 14 -2.19 -3.48 13.83
CA GLN A 14 -1.35 -2.59 14.64
C GLN A 14 -0.30 -1.87 13.78
N SER A 15 0.35 -2.55 12.84
CA SER A 15 1.28 -1.92 11.91
C SER A 15 0.62 -0.86 11.05
N TRP A 16 -0.59 -1.10 10.54
CA TRP A 16 -1.37 -0.08 9.82
C TRP A 16 -1.61 1.17 10.68
N LYS A 17 -2.08 0.99 11.93
CA LYS A 17 -2.32 2.10 12.88
C LYS A 17 -1.02 2.88 13.16
N THR A 18 0.06 2.17 13.45
CA THR A 18 1.36 2.75 13.79
C THR A 18 1.95 3.53 12.63
N HIS A 19 2.03 2.93 11.43
CA HIS A 19 2.57 3.61 10.26
C HIS A 19 1.73 4.82 9.85
N ARG A 20 0.39 4.71 9.88
CA ARG A 20 -0.51 5.83 9.58
C ARG A 20 -0.32 7.02 10.53
N LYS A 21 -0.07 6.76 11.81
CA LYS A 21 0.26 7.81 12.79
C LYS A 21 1.65 8.39 12.51
N ALA A 22 2.63 7.54 12.22
CA ALA A 22 4.01 7.93 11.98
C ALA A 22 4.16 8.87 10.77
N VAL A 23 3.36 8.71 9.72
CA VAL A 23 3.34 9.62 8.56
C VAL A 23 3.13 11.10 8.95
N LYS A 24 2.49 11.37 10.10
CA LYS A 24 2.21 12.73 10.57
C LYS A 24 3.30 13.32 11.47
N LEU A 25 4.36 12.57 11.77
CA LEU A 25 5.45 13.05 12.62
C LEU A 25 6.27 14.12 11.88
N GLN A 26 6.71 15.13 12.62
CA GLN A 26 7.61 16.15 12.09
C GLN A 26 9.02 15.59 11.88
N GLY A 27 9.76 16.15 10.91
CA GLY A 27 11.16 15.77 10.64
C GLY A 27 11.34 14.55 9.73
N LEU A 28 10.27 13.92 9.25
CA LEU A 28 10.36 12.87 8.22
C LEU A 28 10.68 13.47 6.87
N SER A 29 11.62 12.86 6.15
CA SER A 29 11.80 13.15 4.73
C SER A 29 10.52 12.78 3.95
N PRO A 30 10.21 13.47 2.83
CA PRO A 30 9.06 13.13 2.00
C PRO A 30 9.04 11.65 1.57
N ALA A 31 10.20 11.11 1.15
CA ALA A 31 10.33 9.70 0.76
C ALA A 31 10.02 8.74 1.93
N SER A 32 10.50 9.05 3.14
CA SER A 32 10.20 8.25 4.34
C SER A 32 8.71 8.31 4.71
N ALA A 33 8.08 9.48 4.62
CA ALA A 33 6.64 9.62 4.86
C ALA A 33 5.82 8.83 3.83
N ASN A 34 6.18 8.90 2.55
CA ASN A 34 5.54 8.15 1.47
C ASN A 34 5.69 6.63 1.66
N LEU A 35 6.88 6.17 2.04
CA LEU A 35 7.16 4.78 2.32
C LEU A 35 6.35 4.26 3.52
N LEU A 36 6.23 5.06 4.59
CA LEU A 36 5.38 4.71 5.73
C LEU A 36 3.90 4.63 5.33
N LEU A 37 3.43 5.54 4.47
CA LEU A 37 2.06 5.49 3.97
C LEU A 37 1.82 4.24 3.12
N PHE A 38 2.77 3.85 2.27
CA PHE A 38 2.73 2.61 1.50
C PHE A 38 2.58 1.39 2.41
N TYR A 39 3.46 1.25 3.40
CA TYR A 39 3.42 0.11 4.32
C TYR A 39 2.19 0.13 5.23
N ALA A 40 1.67 1.30 5.57
CA ALA A 40 0.37 1.41 6.23
C ALA A 40 -0.72 0.77 5.35
N VAL A 41 -0.85 1.21 4.09
CA VAL A 41 -1.85 0.69 3.14
C VAL A 41 -1.69 -0.81 2.95
N GLU A 42 -0.47 -1.29 2.72
CA GLU A 42 -0.19 -2.72 2.56
C GLU A 42 -0.69 -3.54 3.76
N CYS A 43 -0.27 -3.15 4.97
CA CYS A 43 -0.64 -3.85 6.20
C CYS A 43 -2.16 -3.80 6.43
N GLY A 44 -2.79 -2.65 6.13
CA GLY A 44 -4.22 -2.47 6.28
C GLY A 44 -5.02 -3.36 5.34
N LEU A 45 -4.68 -3.41 4.05
CA LEU A 45 -5.35 -4.26 3.07
C LEU A 45 -5.18 -5.74 3.39
N LYS A 46 -3.96 -6.17 3.77
CA LYS A 46 -3.70 -7.55 4.18
C LYS A 46 -4.50 -7.95 5.42
N SER A 47 -4.65 -7.05 6.40
CA SER A 47 -5.51 -7.28 7.57
C SER A 47 -6.98 -7.43 7.20
N LEU A 48 -7.50 -6.61 6.27
CA LEU A 48 -8.87 -6.75 5.77
C LEU A 48 -9.08 -8.08 5.05
N LEU A 49 -8.13 -8.49 4.21
CA LEU A 49 -8.18 -9.77 3.51
C LEU A 49 -8.20 -10.96 4.48
N LEU A 50 -7.35 -10.93 5.51
CA LEU A 50 -7.40 -11.93 6.58
C LEU A 50 -8.74 -11.94 7.32
N LYS A 51 -9.29 -10.77 7.68
CA LYS A 51 -10.58 -10.66 8.38
C LYS A 51 -11.69 -11.26 7.53
N LYS A 52 -11.71 -10.96 6.24
CA LYS A 52 -12.68 -11.47 5.28
C LYS A 52 -12.71 -13.00 5.23
N HIS A 53 -11.54 -13.64 5.21
CA HIS A 53 -11.44 -15.10 5.17
C HIS A 53 -11.44 -15.77 6.56
N LEU A 54 -11.70 -15.00 7.63
CA LEU A 54 -11.65 -15.47 9.02
C LEU A 54 -10.30 -16.11 9.40
N TRP A 55 -9.21 -15.65 8.80
CA TRP A 55 -7.86 -16.13 9.06
C TRP A 55 -7.17 -15.30 10.13
N THR A 56 -6.61 -15.99 11.12
CA THR A 56 -5.81 -15.36 12.19
C THR A 56 -4.35 -15.18 11.79
N THR A 57 -3.85 -16.04 10.90
CA THR A 57 -2.47 -16.08 10.41
C THR A 57 -2.43 -16.12 8.88
N CYS A 58 -1.38 -15.57 8.29
CA CYS A 58 -1.20 -15.62 6.84
C CYS A 58 -0.85 -17.05 6.40
N PRO A 59 -1.57 -17.61 5.41
CA PRO A 59 -1.33 -18.95 4.95
C PRO A 59 0.08 -19.12 4.37
N THR A 60 0.60 -20.33 4.50
CA THR A 60 1.98 -20.70 4.17
C THR A 60 2.18 -21.01 2.69
N ASP A 61 1.09 -21.11 1.93
CA ASP A 61 1.10 -21.38 0.50
C ASP A 61 1.78 -20.28 -0.32
N ARG A 62 2.49 -20.71 -1.37
CA ARG A 62 3.12 -19.80 -2.33
C ARG A 62 2.05 -19.40 -3.34
N GLY A 63 1.72 -18.11 -3.40
CA GLY A 63 0.75 -17.56 -4.35
C GLY A 63 -0.30 -16.63 -3.74
N ASN A 64 -0.38 -16.51 -2.41
CA ASN A 64 -1.40 -15.66 -1.80
C ASN A 64 -1.09 -14.15 -1.93
N LEU A 65 -2.17 -13.35 -2.03
CA LEU A 65 -2.11 -11.89 -2.05
C LEU A 65 -1.41 -11.29 -0.82
N LEU A 66 -1.35 -12.01 0.30
CA LEU A 66 -0.73 -11.55 1.55
C LEU A 66 0.79 -11.48 1.48
N ARG A 67 1.42 -12.21 0.54
CA ARG A 67 2.86 -12.11 0.23
C ARG A 67 3.18 -11.11 -0.87
N SER A 68 2.17 -10.61 -1.58
CA SER A 68 2.35 -9.62 -2.65
C SER A 68 2.68 -8.24 -2.08
N HIS A 69 3.36 -7.43 -2.91
CA HIS A 69 3.50 -5.97 -2.75
C HIS A 69 2.64 -5.20 -3.75
N ASP A 70 1.96 -5.91 -4.66
CA ASP A 70 1.04 -5.33 -5.63
C ASP A 70 -0.25 -4.89 -4.93
N LEU A 71 -0.23 -3.66 -4.43
CA LEU A 71 -1.34 -3.08 -3.67
C LEU A 71 -2.64 -3.04 -4.48
N ALA A 72 -2.59 -2.92 -5.81
CA ALA A 72 -3.79 -2.95 -6.65
C ALA A 72 -4.45 -4.33 -6.60
N LYS A 73 -3.66 -5.41 -6.71
CA LYS A 73 -4.16 -6.78 -6.58
C LYS A 73 -4.71 -7.06 -5.19
N ILE A 74 -4.02 -6.61 -4.13
CA ILE A 74 -4.48 -6.83 -2.76
C ILE A 74 -5.78 -6.06 -2.52
N PHE A 75 -5.88 -4.81 -2.99
CA PHE A 75 -7.10 -4.00 -2.92
C PHE A 75 -8.26 -4.68 -3.64
N MET A 76 -8.08 -5.19 -4.86
CA MET A 76 -9.15 -5.92 -5.54
C MET A 76 -9.54 -7.22 -4.79
N GLY A 77 -8.59 -7.89 -4.16
CA GLY A 77 -8.84 -9.07 -3.33
C GLY A 77 -9.72 -8.81 -2.10
N THR A 78 -9.83 -7.56 -1.63
CA THR A 78 -10.79 -7.21 -0.57
C THR A 78 -12.23 -7.11 -1.09
N GLU A 79 -12.46 -7.33 -2.39
CA GLU A 79 -13.72 -7.15 -3.13
C GLU A 79 -14.40 -5.81 -2.81
N PRO A 80 -13.75 -4.68 -3.16
CA PRO A 80 -14.38 -3.37 -3.08
C PRO A 80 -15.61 -3.31 -4.01
N SER A 81 -16.62 -2.56 -3.59
CA SER A 81 -17.76 -2.22 -4.44
C SER A 81 -17.32 -1.40 -5.66
N LYS A 82 -18.16 -1.36 -6.71
CA LYS A 82 -17.89 -0.57 -7.92
C LYS A 82 -17.57 0.90 -7.61
N ALA A 83 -18.34 1.53 -6.72
CA ALA A 83 -18.11 2.91 -6.31
C ALA A 83 -16.78 3.10 -5.57
N GLU A 84 -16.31 2.09 -4.83
CA GLU A 84 -15.00 2.14 -4.15
C GLU A 84 -13.85 1.97 -5.14
N VAL A 85 -14.00 1.11 -6.16
CA VAL A 85 -13.04 0.96 -7.26
C VAL A 85 -12.91 2.26 -8.05
N GLU A 86 -14.03 2.89 -8.44
CA GLU A 86 -14.03 4.15 -9.19
C GLU A 86 -13.35 5.28 -8.39
N LYS A 87 -13.55 5.34 -7.08
CA LYS A 87 -12.90 6.33 -6.21
C LYS A 87 -11.40 6.10 -6.04
N ALA A 88 -10.95 4.84 -6.09
CA ALA A 88 -9.59 4.41 -5.76
C ALA A 88 -8.92 3.59 -6.88
N ALA A 89 -9.09 3.99 -8.13
CA ALA A 89 -8.38 3.37 -9.25
C ALA A 89 -6.87 3.60 -9.14
N PRO A 90 -6.03 2.56 -9.23
CA PRO A 90 -4.58 2.70 -9.13
C PRO A 90 -4.02 3.48 -10.33
N PRO A 91 -3.09 4.42 -10.10
CA PRO A 91 -2.49 5.18 -11.19
C PRO A 91 -1.60 4.27 -12.06
N SER A 92 -1.75 4.39 -13.36
CA SER A 92 -0.95 3.72 -14.39
C SER A 92 -1.06 4.50 -15.70
N PRO A 93 0.02 4.65 -16.50
CA PRO A 93 1.40 4.23 -16.20
C PRO A 93 2.10 5.11 -15.16
N LEU A 94 3.17 4.60 -14.55
CA LEU A 94 4.07 5.34 -13.64
C LEU A 94 5.48 5.32 -14.19
N HIS A 95 6.21 6.43 -14.10
CA HIS A 95 7.54 6.57 -14.70
C HIS A 95 8.61 6.93 -13.68
N LEU A 96 9.82 6.43 -13.90
CA LEU A 96 11.01 6.96 -13.26
C LEU A 96 11.50 8.19 -14.01
N LYS A 97 12.10 9.13 -13.26
CA LYS A 97 12.74 10.30 -13.82
C LYS A 97 14.23 10.03 -14.01
N TRP A 98 14.72 9.99 -15.24
CA TRP A 98 16.16 9.87 -15.50
C TRP A 98 16.61 11.06 -16.36
N GLY A 99 17.28 12.02 -15.76
CA GLY A 99 17.59 13.29 -16.43
C GLY A 99 16.30 14.02 -16.87
N SER A 100 16.20 14.31 -18.18
CA SER A 100 15.02 14.90 -18.83
C SER A 100 14.06 13.86 -19.41
N GLU A 101 14.41 12.58 -19.38
CA GLU A 101 13.64 11.50 -20.01
C GLU A 101 12.77 10.75 -19.00
N LYS A 102 11.60 10.29 -19.47
CA LYS A 102 10.75 9.32 -18.77
C LYS A 102 11.18 7.93 -19.19
N VAL A 103 11.67 7.14 -18.24
CA VAL A 103 12.19 5.78 -18.47
C VAL A 103 11.58 4.83 -17.43
N PRO A 104 11.78 3.51 -17.58
CA PRO A 104 10.75 2.50 -17.79
C PRO A 104 9.52 2.56 -16.86
N HIS A 105 8.41 2.00 -17.35
CA HIS A 105 7.15 1.92 -16.61
C HIS A 105 7.31 1.04 -15.36
N ILE A 106 7.19 1.64 -14.19
CA ILE A 106 7.14 0.91 -12.92
C ILE A 106 5.69 0.61 -12.54
N LYS A 107 5.45 -0.47 -11.79
CA LYS A 107 4.11 -0.77 -11.26
C LYS A 107 3.95 -0.13 -9.88
N ILE A 108 2.69 0.01 -9.45
CA ILE A 108 2.38 0.53 -8.11
C ILE A 108 3.09 -0.28 -7.00
N GLY A 109 3.26 -1.58 -7.20
CA GLY A 109 3.98 -2.46 -6.26
C GLY A 109 5.48 -2.21 -6.19
N ASP A 110 6.09 -1.55 -7.18
CA ASP A 110 7.53 -1.29 -7.20
C ASP A 110 7.89 0.04 -6.50
N VAL A 111 6.91 0.93 -6.34
CA VAL A 111 7.09 2.29 -5.80
C VAL A 111 7.77 2.27 -4.42
N HIS A 112 7.47 1.30 -3.56
CA HIS A 112 8.11 1.21 -2.25
C HIS A 112 9.63 1.01 -2.35
N SER A 113 10.09 0.28 -3.36
CA SER A 113 11.52 0.05 -3.60
C SER A 113 12.16 1.32 -4.11
N VAL A 114 11.46 2.05 -4.99
CA VAL A 114 11.90 3.32 -5.55
C VAL A 114 12.13 4.37 -4.44
N TRP A 115 11.15 4.56 -3.55
CA TRP A 115 11.34 5.45 -2.38
C TRP A 115 12.42 4.96 -1.42
N ARG A 116 12.53 3.64 -1.21
CA ARG A 116 13.53 3.07 -0.30
C ARG A 116 14.96 3.32 -0.78
N TYR A 117 15.19 3.25 -2.09
CA TYR A 117 16.51 3.44 -2.68
C TYR A 117 16.75 4.88 -3.16
N GLY A 118 15.83 5.80 -2.89
CA GLY A 118 15.97 7.21 -3.27
C GLY A 118 15.94 7.46 -4.78
N LEU A 119 15.34 6.54 -5.54
CA LEU A 119 15.17 6.71 -6.98
C LEU A 119 14.04 7.72 -7.26
N PRO A 120 14.22 8.66 -8.19
CA PRO A 120 13.23 9.68 -8.47
C PRO A 120 12.08 9.14 -9.34
N ILE A 121 10.84 9.36 -8.90
CA ILE A 121 9.62 9.16 -9.69
C ILE A 121 9.31 10.47 -10.41
N ASP A 122 8.68 10.40 -11.58
CA ASP A 122 8.07 11.59 -12.19
C ASP A 122 7.16 12.30 -11.17
N ARG A 123 7.28 13.62 -11.09
CA ARG A 123 6.64 14.41 -10.02
C ARG A 123 5.12 14.29 -10.03
N ASP A 124 4.50 14.22 -11.20
CA ASP A 124 3.04 14.16 -11.29
C ASP A 124 2.55 12.74 -11.07
N ASP A 125 3.33 11.73 -11.46
CA ASP A 125 3.04 10.34 -11.11
C ASP A 125 3.18 10.10 -9.61
N GLU A 126 4.21 10.66 -8.95
CA GLU A 126 4.37 10.57 -7.50
C GLU A 126 3.17 11.19 -6.76
N LYS A 127 2.70 12.37 -7.17
CA LYS A 127 1.49 12.99 -6.60
C LYS A 127 0.26 12.10 -6.75
N LYS A 128 0.05 11.50 -7.93
CA LYS A 128 -1.08 10.59 -8.19
C LYS A 128 -0.99 9.36 -7.28
N VAL A 129 0.20 8.80 -7.12
CA VAL A 129 0.44 7.65 -6.23
C VAL A 129 0.13 7.99 -4.78
N ILE A 130 0.62 9.12 -4.28
CA ILE A 130 0.34 9.57 -2.90
C ILE A 130 -1.16 9.77 -2.69
N ALA A 131 -1.83 10.47 -3.61
CA ALA A 131 -3.27 10.70 -3.55
C ALA A 131 -4.06 9.38 -3.56
N TRP A 132 -3.64 8.43 -4.39
CA TRP A 132 -4.23 7.09 -4.42
C TRP A 132 -4.03 6.34 -3.10
N LEU A 133 -2.81 6.31 -2.56
CA LEU A 133 -2.52 5.69 -1.26
C LEU A 133 -3.36 6.30 -0.12
N GLN A 134 -3.58 7.62 -0.14
CA GLN A 134 -4.44 8.29 0.84
C GLN A 134 -5.90 7.83 0.73
N LYS A 135 -6.44 7.73 -0.49
CA LYS A 135 -7.79 7.22 -0.75
C LYS A 135 -7.96 5.78 -0.28
N VAL A 136 -7.01 4.91 -0.62
CA VAL A 136 -7.03 3.52 -0.16
C VAL A 136 -6.92 3.46 1.37
N ASN A 137 -6.02 4.23 1.99
CA ASN A 137 -5.92 4.29 3.45
C ASN A 137 -7.24 4.73 4.12
N GLN A 138 -7.99 5.65 3.50
CA GLN A 138 -9.33 6.04 3.96
C GLN A 138 -10.35 4.91 3.79
N TYR A 139 -10.36 4.21 2.66
CA TYR A 139 -11.17 3.00 2.46
C TYR A 139 -10.93 1.96 3.57
N ILE A 140 -9.66 1.68 3.88
CA ILE A 140 -9.32 0.69 4.92
C ILE A 140 -9.81 1.17 6.30
N ALA A 141 -9.82 2.48 6.56
CA ALA A 141 -10.38 3.04 7.79
C ALA A 141 -11.91 2.85 7.87
N LEU A 142 -12.63 3.11 6.78
CA LEU A 142 -14.09 3.00 6.73
C LEU A 142 -14.56 1.55 6.91
N LYS A 143 -13.88 0.58 6.28
CA LYS A 143 -14.19 -0.86 6.42
C LYS A 143 -14.00 -1.41 7.84
N ARG A 144 -13.35 -0.67 8.74
CA ARG A 144 -13.22 -1.06 10.16
C ARG A 144 -14.33 -0.52 11.05
N ILE A 145 -15.04 0.52 10.59
CA ILE A 145 -16.13 1.15 11.34
C ILE A 145 -17.46 0.44 11.04
N GLN A 146 -17.57 -0.17 9.86
CA GLN A 146 -18.72 -0.99 9.50
C GLN A 146 -18.65 -2.36 10.22
N PRO A 147 -19.72 -2.76 10.96
CA PRO A 147 -19.76 -4.01 11.71
C PRO A 147 -19.56 -5.24 10.81
#